data_AF-A0AAU0MM00-F1
#
_entry.id   AF-A0AAU0MM00-F1
#
_cell.length_a   1.000
_cell.length_b   1.000
_cell.length_c   1.000
_cell.angle_alpha   90.00
_cell.angle_beta   90.00
_cell.angle_gamma   90.00
#
_symmetry.space_group_name_H-M   'P 1'
#
loop_
_entity.id
_entity.type
_entity.pdbx_description
1 polymer ?
#
loop_
_entity_poly.entity_id
_entity_poly.type
_entity_poly.pdbx_seq_one_letter_code
_entity_poly.pdbx_strand_id
1 'polypeptide(L)'
;MKKMFVGGLMAAGLIGLAACGGGGGNPKAELIKACMAEEGSSAQECECMADAAVEQLDKDLLKILVDAAKSGDQSDEAMAAMMGELTPEQMNQFMGFAMSAGMTCGLGQ
;
A
#
# COMPACT_ATOMS: atom_id res chain seq x y z
N MET A 1 -46.89 3.01 -12.25
CA MET A 1 -47.34 3.79 -11.07
C MET A 1 -47.51 2.86 -9.89
N LYS A 2 -46.92 3.22 -8.74
CA LYS A 2 -46.95 2.52 -7.43
C LYS A 2 -46.33 1.10 -7.46
N LYS A 3 -45.20 0.85 -6.79
CA LYS A 3 -45.10 0.81 -5.33
C LYS A 3 -43.70 1.25 -4.88
N MET A 4 -43.64 2.40 -4.23
CA MET A 4 -42.61 2.71 -3.24
C MET A 4 -43.07 2.18 -1.88
N PHE A 5 -42.13 2.06 -0.94
CA PHE A 5 -42.27 1.84 0.50
C PHE A 5 -42.21 0.39 1.01
N VAL A 6 -40.98 -0.11 1.12
CA VAL A 6 -40.46 -0.84 2.29
C VAL A 6 -39.09 -0.19 2.54
N GLY A 7 -38.79 0.53 3.62
CA GLY A 7 -39.31 0.41 4.98
C GLY A 7 -38.32 -0.39 5.81
N GLY A 8 -37.43 0.31 6.50
CA GLY A 8 -36.77 -0.25 7.68
C GLY A 8 -35.25 -0.41 7.61
N LEU A 9 -34.61 0.24 8.58
CA LEU A 9 -33.51 -0.29 9.37
C LEU A 9 -32.18 -0.59 8.66
N MET A 10 -31.19 0.26 8.98
CA MET A 10 -29.95 -0.16 9.64
C MET A 10 -29.64 -1.66 9.49
N ALA A 11 -28.93 -1.99 8.42
CA ALA A 11 -28.01 -3.11 8.42
C ALA A 11 -26.72 -2.55 7.84
N ALA A 12 -25.72 -2.46 8.72
CA ALA A 12 -24.38 -2.01 8.44
C ALA A 12 -23.88 -2.58 7.11
N GLY A 13 -23.31 -1.69 6.28
CA GLY A 13 -22.61 -2.07 5.07
C GLY A 13 -21.48 -3.04 5.41
N LEU A 14 -21.72 -4.32 5.17
CA LEU A 14 -20.70 -5.36 5.09
C LEU A 14 -20.77 -5.97 3.69
N ILE A 15 -20.60 -5.12 2.68
CA ILE A 15 -20.36 -5.54 1.30
C ILE A 15 -19.17 -4.74 0.81
N GLY A 16 -17.98 -5.37 0.76
CA GLY A 16 -16.89 -4.88 -0.09
C GLY A 16 -15.47 -4.81 0.48
N LEU A 17 -14.99 -5.78 1.28
CA LEU A 17 -13.54 -6.00 1.45
C LEU A 17 -12.89 -6.70 0.24
N ALA A 18 -13.47 -6.53 -0.94
CA ALA A 18 -12.91 -6.98 -2.21
C ALA A 18 -12.85 -5.78 -3.16
N ALA A 19 -12.03 -4.80 -2.77
CA ALA A 19 -11.54 -3.78 -3.69
C ALA A 19 -10.03 -3.57 -3.50
N CYS A 20 -9.26 -4.64 -3.25
CA CYS A 20 -7.91 -4.73 -3.83
C CYS A 20 -8.07 -5.13 -5.32
N GLY A 21 -8.87 -4.33 -6.03
CA GLY A 21 -9.26 -4.58 -7.41
C GLY A 21 -8.15 -4.08 -8.30
N GLY A 22 -7.37 -5.01 -8.81
CA GLY A 22 -6.35 -4.78 -9.82
C GLY A 22 -6.84 -3.84 -10.92
N GLY A 23 -6.22 -2.67 -11.00
CA GLY A 23 -6.28 -1.78 -12.13
C GLY A 23 -4.84 -1.44 -12.48
N GLY A 24 -4.50 -1.49 -13.77
CA GLY A 24 -3.21 -1.03 -14.29
C GLY A 24 -3.02 0.48 -14.04
N GLY A 25 -2.72 0.82 -12.79
CA GLY A 25 -2.60 2.17 -12.27
C GLY A 25 -1.21 2.40 -11.71
N ASN A 26 -0.85 3.68 -11.63
CA ASN A 26 0.46 4.17 -11.22
C ASN A 26 0.99 3.46 -9.97
N PRO A 27 2.27 3.03 -9.94
CA PRO A 27 2.86 2.33 -8.79
C PRO A 27 2.72 3.14 -7.49
N LYS A 28 2.86 4.47 -7.58
CA LYS A 28 2.58 5.41 -6.49
C LYS A 28 1.18 5.23 -5.88
N ALA A 29 0.15 5.13 -6.71
CA ALA A 29 -1.24 5.05 -6.24
C ALA A 29 -1.52 3.72 -5.52
N GLU A 30 -0.89 2.62 -5.96
CA GLU A 30 -1.02 1.32 -5.32
C GLU A 30 -0.32 1.31 -3.95
N LEU A 31 0.85 1.95 -3.84
CA LEU A 31 1.55 2.14 -2.56
C LEU A 31 0.75 3.01 -1.59
N ILE A 32 0.17 4.13 -2.07
CA ILE A 32 -0.69 4.98 -1.22
C ILE A 32 -1.88 4.19 -0.69
N LYS A 33 -2.57 3.42 -1.54
CA LYS A 33 -3.71 2.61 -1.11
C LYS A 33 -3.33 1.59 -0.06
N ALA A 34 -2.20 0.90 -0.24
CA ALA A 34 -1.72 -0.08 0.73
C ALA A 34 -1.31 0.56 2.05
N CYS A 35 -0.61 1.71 2.00
CA CYS A 35 -0.26 2.47 3.20
C CYS A 35 -1.50 3.00 3.95
N MET A 36 -2.52 3.49 3.22
CA MET A 36 -3.78 3.94 3.81
C MET A 36 -4.64 2.80 4.34
N ALA A 37 -4.35 1.55 3.95
CA ALA A 37 -4.99 0.37 4.52
C ALA A 37 -4.41 0.01 5.90
N GLU A 38 -3.23 0.53 6.26
CA GLU A 38 -2.70 0.42 7.62
C GLU A 38 -3.36 1.44 8.55
N GLU A 39 -3.91 0.96 9.66
CA GLU A 39 -4.50 1.83 10.68
C GLU A 39 -3.43 2.68 11.36
N GLY A 40 -3.45 3.99 11.12
CA GLY A 40 -2.56 4.96 11.77
C GLY A 40 -1.78 5.87 10.83
N SER A 41 -1.77 5.58 9.53
CA SER A 41 -1.06 6.38 8.52
C SER A 41 -1.98 7.46 7.94
N SER A 42 -1.51 8.72 7.89
CA SER A 42 -2.23 9.79 7.21
C SER A 42 -2.02 9.72 5.69
N ALA A 43 -2.99 10.24 4.92
CA ALA A 43 -2.88 10.30 3.46
C ALA A 43 -1.61 11.03 2.99
N GLN A 44 -1.18 12.05 3.75
CA GLN A 44 0.02 12.83 3.44
C GLN A 44 1.31 12.06 3.68
N GLU A 45 1.38 11.26 4.75
CA GLU A 45 2.49 10.34 5.01
C GLU A 45 2.58 9.25 3.93
N CYS A 46 1.43 8.69 3.54
CA CYS A 46 1.37 7.69 2.48
C CYS A 46 1.76 8.25 1.11
N GLU A 47 1.35 9.47 0.78
CA GLU A 47 1.78 10.17 -0.43
C GLU A 47 3.29 10.42 -0.42
N CYS A 48 3.84 10.90 0.70
CA CYS A 48 5.27 11.14 0.86
C CYS A 48 6.09 9.85 0.69
N MET A 49 5.66 8.75 1.33
CA MET A 49 6.36 7.46 1.21
C MET A 49 6.28 6.92 -0.21
N ALA A 50 5.12 7.04 -0.85
CA ALA A 50 4.95 6.57 -2.22
C ALA A 50 5.76 7.41 -3.23
N ASP A 51 5.86 8.73 -3.04
CA ASP A 51 6.74 9.61 -3.82
C ASP A 51 8.21 9.27 -3.64
N ALA A 52 8.66 9.16 -2.39
CA ALA A 52 10.02 8.75 -2.09
C ALA A 52 10.34 7.36 -2.70
N ALA A 53 9.38 6.45 -2.73
CA ALA A 53 9.56 5.13 -3.35
C ALA A 53 9.74 5.23 -4.87
N VAL A 54 8.91 6.00 -5.58
CA VAL A 54 9.07 6.15 -7.04
C VAL A 54 10.31 6.96 -7.45
N GLU A 55 10.81 7.83 -6.58
CA GLU A 55 12.00 8.65 -6.86
C GLU A 55 13.31 7.97 -6.47
N GLN A 56 13.35 7.23 -5.36
CA GLN A 56 14.58 6.69 -4.79
C GLN A 56 14.82 5.22 -5.11
N LEU A 57 13.75 4.44 -5.37
CA LEU A 57 13.88 3.01 -5.63
C LEU A 57 13.97 2.75 -7.13
N ASP A 58 14.83 1.79 -7.49
CA ASP A 58 14.87 1.27 -8.84
C ASP A 58 13.53 0.62 -9.24
N LYS A 59 13.26 0.59 -10.55
CA LYS A 59 11.99 0.10 -11.11
C LYS A 59 11.64 -1.33 -10.67
N ASP A 60 12.65 -2.19 -10.56
CA ASP A 60 12.47 -3.58 -10.15
C ASP A 60 12.09 -3.68 -8.67
N LEU A 61 12.74 -2.89 -7.82
CA LEU A 61 12.45 -2.81 -6.39
C LEU A 61 11.06 -2.23 -6.12
N LEU A 62 10.73 -1.15 -6.85
CA LEU A 62 9.40 -0.55 -6.83
C LEU A 62 8.32 -1.55 -7.26
N LYS A 63 8.59 -2.37 -8.29
CA LYS A 63 7.66 -3.40 -8.74
C LYS A 63 7.42 -4.46 -7.67
N ILE A 64 8.48 -4.94 -7.00
CA ILE A 64 8.37 -5.92 -5.91
C ILE A 64 7.52 -5.36 -4.76
N LEU A 65 7.76 -4.11 -4.37
CA LEU A 65 6.97 -3.39 -3.36
C LEU A 65 5.49 -3.27 -3.74
N VAL A 66 5.20 -2.90 -4.98
CA VAL A 66 3.82 -2.79 -5.48
C VAL A 66 3.14 -4.17 -5.53
N ASP A 67 3.86 -5.21 -5.94
CA ASP A 67 3.32 -6.56 -6.03
C ASP A 67 2.99 -7.12 -4.63
N ALA A 68 3.80 -6.82 -3.61
CA ALA A 68 3.48 -7.18 -2.22
C ALA A 68 2.39 -6.31 -1.59
N ALA A 69 2.38 -5.01 -1.88
CA ALA A 69 1.29 -4.11 -1.49
C ALA A 69 -0.07 -4.62 -2.03
N LYS A 70 -0.07 -5.21 -3.23
CA LYS A 70 -1.25 -5.81 -3.85
C LYS A 70 -1.61 -7.18 -3.29
N SER A 71 -0.62 -8.02 -2.98
CA SER A 71 -0.89 -9.32 -2.38
C SER A 71 -1.57 -9.15 -1.03
N GLY A 72 -1.25 -8.07 -0.30
CA GLY A 72 -1.75 -7.84 1.06
C GLY A 72 -1.32 -8.95 2.02
N ASP A 73 -0.39 -9.80 1.58
CA ASP A 73 0.09 -10.95 2.29
C ASP A 73 1.28 -10.51 3.14
N GLN A 74 1.00 -10.25 4.40
CA GLN A 74 1.97 -9.83 5.40
C GLN A 74 2.49 -11.03 6.22
N SER A 75 2.32 -12.26 5.72
CA SER A 75 2.89 -13.44 6.35
C SER A 75 4.42 -13.38 6.37
N ASP A 76 5.03 -14.04 7.36
CA ASP A 76 6.49 -14.15 7.46
C ASP A 76 7.08 -14.79 6.19
N GLU A 77 6.34 -15.72 5.56
CA GLU A 77 6.71 -16.36 4.30
C GLU A 77 6.72 -15.39 3.12
N ALA A 78 5.71 -14.52 3.01
CA ALA A 78 5.65 -13.51 1.95
C ALA A 78 6.75 -12.46 2.11
N MET A 79 7.03 -12.05 3.36
CA MET A 79 8.15 -11.17 3.71
C MET A 79 9.51 -11.81 3.36
N ALA A 80 9.69 -13.09 3.70
CA ALA A 80 10.90 -13.84 3.37
C ALA A 80 11.08 -14.05 1.86
N ALA A 81 9.99 -14.31 1.13
CA ALA A 81 10.01 -14.41 -0.33
C ALA A 81 10.41 -13.07 -0.96
N MET A 82 9.83 -11.97 -0.50
CA MET A 82 10.17 -10.64 -0.99
C MET A 82 11.66 -10.33 -0.74
N MET A 83 12.15 -10.53 0.49
CA MET A 83 13.58 -10.34 0.81
C MET A 83 14.51 -11.29 0.05
N GLY A 84 14.04 -12.49 -0.28
CA GLY A 84 14.76 -13.46 -1.10
C GLY A 84 14.82 -13.09 -2.58
N GLU A 85 13.87 -12.31 -3.08
CA GLU A 85 13.87 -11.74 -4.44
C GLU A 85 14.77 -10.50 -4.57
N LEU A 86 15.11 -9.83 -3.46
CA LEU A 86 15.97 -8.66 -3.46
C LEU A 86 17.44 -9.05 -3.64
N THR A 87 18.12 -8.38 -4.57
CA THR A 87 19.58 -8.38 -4.61
C THR A 87 20.16 -7.63 -3.39
N PRO A 88 21.43 -7.87 -3.02
CA PRO A 88 22.07 -7.13 -1.92
C PRO A 88 22.07 -5.61 -2.12
N GLU A 89 22.20 -5.13 -3.35
CA GLU A 89 22.11 -3.69 -3.66
C GLU A 89 20.70 -3.15 -3.46
N GLN A 90 19.68 -3.87 -3.94
CA GLN A 90 18.28 -3.49 -3.77
C GLN A 90 17.86 -3.53 -2.30
N MET A 91 18.35 -4.49 -1.52
CA MET A 91 18.10 -4.54 -0.07
C MET A 91 18.69 -3.32 0.64
N ASN A 92 19.91 -2.91 0.28
CA ASN A 92 20.51 -1.68 0.81
C ASN A 92 19.73 -0.43 0.40
N GLN A 93 19.26 -0.33 -0.86
CA GLN A 93 18.41 0.76 -1.29
C GLN A 93 17.08 0.79 -0.54
N PHE A 94 16.42 -0.36 -0.40
CA PHE A 94 15.17 -0.47 0.33
C PHE A 94 15.33 -0.05 1.80
N MET A 95 16.41 -0.48 2.45
CA MET A 95 16.69 -0.12 3.83
C MET A 95 17.02 1.36 3.99
N GLY A 96 17.82 1.91 3.06
CA GLY A 96 18.13 3.35 3.02
C GLY A 96 16.89 4.20 2.77
N PHE A 97 16.04 3.78 1.83
CA PHE A 97 14.73 4.37 1.58
C PHE A 97 13.83 4.28 2.81
N ALA A 98 13.66 3.11 3.43
CA ALA A 98 12.79 2.94 4.59
C ALA A 98 13.22 3.83 5.76
N MET A 99 14.53 3.96 5.98
CA MET A 99 15.08 4.87 6.99
C MET A 99 14.88 6.33 6.61
N SER A 100 15.15 6.71 5.36
CA SER A 100 15.00 8.08 4.87
C SER A 100 13.53 8.52 4.82
N ALA A 101 12.64 7.67 4.33
CA ALA A 101 11.20 7.89 4.26
C ALA A 101 10.59 7.88 5.66
N GLY A 102 11.02 7.00 6.57
CA GLY A 102 10.59 7.03 7.97
C GLY A 102 10.97 8.35 8.66
N MET A 103 12.16 8.89 8.38
CA MET A 103 12.54 10.21 8.90
C MET A 103 11.84 11.37 8.18
N THR A 104 11.72 11.33 6.86
CA THR A 104 11.22 12.47 6.08
C THR A 104 9.70 12.54 6.08
N CYS A 105 9.06 11.38 6.04
CA CYS A 105 7.60 11.24 5.97
C CYS A 105 7.00 10.93 7.35
N GLY A 106 7.69 10.19 8.22
CA GLY A 106 7.17 9.81 9.55
C GLY A 106 7.47 10.79 10.69
N LEU A 107 8.40 11.75 10.53
CA LEU A 107 8.63 12.84 11.51
C LEU A 107 7.69 14.04 11.31
N GLY A 108 6.52 13.82 10.71
CA GLY A 108 5.46 14.81 10.54
C GLY A 108 4.51 14.97 11.74
N GLN A 109 4.83 14.37 12.90
CA GLN A 109 4.12 14.58 14.19
C GLN A 109 5.02 15.30 15.21
#